data_AF-A0A8H4UHK9-F1
#
_entry.id   AF-A0A8H4UHK9-F1
#
_cell.length_a   1.000
_cell.length_b   1.000
_cell.length_c   1.000
_cell.angle_alpha   90.00
_cell.angle_beta   90.00
_cell.angle_gamma   90.00
#
_symmetry.space_group_name_H-M   'P 1'
#
loop_
_entity.id
_entity.type
_entity.pdbx_description
1 polymer ?
#
loop_
_entity_poly.entity_id
_entity_poly.type
_entity_poly.pdbx_seq_one_letter_code
_entity_poly.pdbx_strand_id
1 'polypeptide(L)' 'MVGSQNDGDMADSDHEALSGAVIDGVRKNLHRYFPYKPNLVVINADTNDDRKNEIGSIEVNKTGERMSAMLGDI' A
#
# COMPACT_ATOMS: atom_id res chain seq x y z
N MET A 1 8.16 -9.54 -8.66
CA MET A 1 7.03 -9.36 -7.77
C MET A 1 5.83 -10.08 -8.38
N VAL A 2 4.64 -9.99 -7.80
CA VAL A 2 3.42 -10.59 -8.37
C VAL A 2 2.30 -9.57 -8.25
N GLY A 3 1.50 -9.44 -9.31
CA GLY A 3 0.44 -8.44 -9.36
C GLY A 3 -0.18 -8.33 -10.74
N SER A 4 -1.11 -7.40 -10.87
CA SER A 4 -1.86 -7.11 -12.09
C SER A 4 -1.38 -5.86 -12.82
N GLN A 5 -0.57 -5.01 -12.16
CA GLN A 5 0.09 -3.87 -12.80
C GLN A 5 1.49 -4.27 -13.24
N ASN A 6 1.97 -3.69 -14.33
CA ASN A 6 3.32 -3.88 -14.83
C ASN A 6 3.90 -2.50 -15.19
N ASP A 7 4.92 -2.05 -14.46
CA ASP A 7 5.60 -0.78 -14.71
C ASP A 7 7.08 -0.82 -14.29
N GLY A 8 7.89 0.01 -14.95
CA GLY A 8 9.34 0.13 -14.72
C GLY A 8 10.21 -0.96 -15.39
N ASP A 9 11.53 -0.85 -15.17
CA ASP A 9 12.56 -1.63 -15.88
C ASP A 9 13.11 -2.83 -15.09
N MET A 10 12.49 -3.19 -13.95
CA MET A 10 12.91 -4.37 -13.19
C MET A 10 12.58 -5.65 -13.96
N ALA A 11 13.43 -6.67 -13.83
CA ALA A 11 13.23 -7.98 -14.46
C ALA A 11 11.90 -8.65 -14.07
N ASP A 12 11.35 -8.27 -12.93
CA ASP A 12 10.06 -8.74 -12.43
C ASP A 12 9.27 -7.55 -11.87
N SER A 13 8.59 -6.85 -12.79
CA SER A 13 7.93 -5.56 -12.60
C SER A 13 6.47 -5.63 -12.15
N ASP A 14 5.92 -6.83 -11.89
CA ASP A 14 4.51 -6.98 -11.56
C ASP A 14 4.18 -6.53 -10.13
N HIS A 15 3.24 -5.62 -9.93
CA HIS A 15 2.89 -5.12 -8.58
C HIS A 15 1.42 -4.68 -8.46
N GLU A 16 0.98 -4.28 -7.25
CA GLU A 16 -0.22 -3.45 -7.07
C GLU A 16 0.10 -2.12 -6.35
N ALA A 17 1.29 -1.57 -6.55
CA ALA A 17 1.57 -0.20 -6.15
C ALA A 17 0.60 0.76 -6.86
N LEU A 18 0.13 1.77 -6.12
CA LEU A 18 -0.84 2.76 -6.59
C LEU A 18 -0.28 4.16 -6.37
N SER A 19 -0.08 4.92 -7.46
CA SER A 19 0.42 6.29 -7.36
C SER A 19 -0.55 7.18 -6.58
N GLY A 20 -0.02 7.97 -5.65
CA GLY A 20 -0.80 8.87 -4.80
C GLY A 20 -1.63 8.18 -3.71
N ALA A 21 -1.55 6.86 -3.55
CA ALA A 21 -2.29 6.16 -2.52
C ALA A 21 -1.79 6.50 -1.11
N VAL A 22 -2.75 6.81 -0.24
CA VAL A 22 -2.56 6.87 1.21
C VAL A 22 -2.79 5.49 1.82
N ILE A 23 -2.41 5.29 3.08
CA ILE A 23 -2.51 4.00 3.80
C ILE A 23 -3.89 3.36 3.65
N ASP A 24 -4.98 4.10 3.88
CA ASP A 24 -6.34 3.53 3.74
C ASP A 24 -6.66 3.11 2.29
N GLY A 25 -6.08 3.81 1.31
CA GLY A 25 -6.18 3.46 -0.10
C GLY A 25 -5.45 2.17 -0.43
N VAL A 26 -4.26 1.96 0.14
CA VAL A 26 -3.52 0.70 0.02
C VAL A 26 -4.32 -0.44 0.63
N ARG A 27 -4.84 -0.25 1.85
CA ARG A 27 -5.65 -1.26 2.56
C ARG A 27 -6.88 -1.66 1.78
N LYS A 28 -7.61 -0.69 1.22
CA LYS A 28 -8.80 -0.94 0.40
C LYS A 28 -8.50 -1.83 -0.82
N ASN A 29 -7.29 -1.75 -1.38
CA ASN A 29 -6.89 -2.49 -2.56
C ASN A 29 -6.09 -3.78 -2.25
N LEU A 30 -5.85 -4.09 -0.98
CA LEU A 30 -5.05 -5.24 -0.55
C LEU A 30 -5.58 -6.57 -1.09
N HIS A 31 -6.91 -6.69 -1.21
CA HIS A 31 -7.59 -7.88 -1.73
C HIS A 31 -7.16 -8.29 -3.14
N ARG A 32 -6.59 -7.38 -3.93
CA ARG A 32 -6.06 -7.67 -5.27
C ARG A 32 -4.86 -8.61 -5.22
N TYR A 33 -4.10 -8.62 -4.12
CA TYR A 33 -2.94 -9.49 -3.94
C TYR A 33 -3.30 -10.93 -3.54
N PHE A 34 -4.47 -11.18 -2.95
CA PHE A 34 -4.81 -12.48 -2.35
C PHE A 34 -4.80 -13.67 -3.32
N PRO A 35 -5.25 -13.54 -4.59
CA PRO A 35 -5.21 -14.65 -5.55
C PRO A 35 -3.79 -15.13 -5.86
N TYR A 36 -2.79 -14.25 -5.76
CA TYR A 36 -1.39 -14.56 -6.08
C TYR A 36 -0.68 -15.36 -4.99
N LYS A 37 -1.24 -15.41 -3.77
CA LYS A 37 -0.70 -16.14 -2.61
C LYS A 37 0.82 -15.94 -2.43
N PRO A 38 1.30 -14.69 -2.32
CA PRO A 38 2.72 -14.42 -2.19
C PRO A 38 3.29 -14.95 -0.87
N ASN A 39 4.54 -15.41 -0.89
CA ASN A 39 5.26 -15.82 0.32
C ASN A 39 5.77 -14.63 1.14
N LEU A 40 6.00 -13.49 0.49
CA LEU A 40 6.49 -12.26 1.09
C LEU A 40 5.65 -11.10 0.57
N VAL A 41 5.13 -10.30 1.48
CA VAL A 41 4.42 -9.06 1.18
C VAL A 41 5.25 -7.90 1.71
N VAL A 42 5.59 -6.95 0.82
CA VAL A 42 6.25 -5.70 1.20
C VAL A 42 5.26 -4.57 1.01
N ILE A 43 4.93 -3.87 2.10
CA ILE A 43 4.04 -2.71 2.08
C ILE A 43 4.90 -1.47 2.21
N ASN A 44 4.96 -0.66 1.15
CA ASN A 44 5.61 0.63 1.15
C ASN A 44 4.55 1.73 0.97
N ALA A 45 4.18 2.38 2.06
CA ALA A 45 3.13 3.41 2.13
C ALA A 45 3.58 4.53 3.10
N ASP A 46 2.76 5.58 3.27
CA ASP A 46 2.89 6.71 4.23
C ASP A 46 3.39 8.04 3.66
N THR A 47 4.23 8.06 2.60
CA THR A 47 4.71 9.35 2.03
C THR A 47 3.58 10.28 1.56
N ASN A 48 2.49 9.71 1.04
CA ASN A 48 1.32 10.51 0.65
C ASN A 48 0.48 10.95 1.86
N ASP A 49 0.50 10.19 2.95
CA ASP A 49 -0.20 10.54 4.19
C ASP A 49 0.43 11.78 4.84
N ASP A 50 1.76 11.86 4.87
CA ASP A 50 2.49 13.04 5.35
C ASP A 50 2.10 14.31 4.58
N ARG A 51 2.10 14.23 3.24
CA ARG A 51 1.65 15.35 2.39
C ARG A 51 0.20 15.74 2.66
N LYS A 52 -0.66 14.77 3.00
CA LYS A 52 -2.08 15.01 3.31
C LYS A 52 -2.30 15.55 4.71
N ASN A 53 -1.38 15.31 5.63
CA ASN A 53 -1.38 15.91 6.97
C ASN A 53 -1.04 17.39 6.94
N GLU A 54 -0.13 17.84 6.07
CA GLU A 54 0.18 19.27 5.89
C GLU A 54 -1.06 20.12 5.54
N ILE A 55 -2.05 19.51 4.87
CA ILE A 55 -3.33 20.14 4.52
C ILE A 55 -4.49 19.74 5.46
N GLY A 56 -4.19 19.13 6.60
CA GLY A 56 -5.15 18.79 7.66
C GLY A 56 -6.13 17.66 7.32
N SER A 57 -5.83 16.83 6.32
CA SER A 57 -6.77 15.80 5.83
C SER A 57 -6.51 14.39 6.37
N ILE A 58 -5.36 14.16 7.02
CA ILE A 58 -4.97 12.87 7.63
C ILE A 58 -4.17 13.14 8.92
N GLU A 59 -4.41 12.35 9.97
CA GLU A 59 -3.65 12.41 11.23
C GLU A 59 -2.48 11.41 11.21
N VAL A 60 -1.24 11.89 11.07
CA VAL A 60 -0.03 11.03 11.02
C VAL A 60 0.22 10.30 12.34
N ASN A 61 -0.24 10.87 13.46
CA ASN A 61 -0.12 10.22 14.77
C ASN A 61 -0.85 8.85 14.83
N LYS A 62 -1.76 8.57 13.91
CA LYS A 62 -2.48 7.29 13.78
C LYS A 62 -1.93 6.37 12.70
N THR A 63 -0.81 6.73 12.06
CA THR A 63 -0.18 5.90 11.01
C THR A 63 0.08 4.47 11.49
N GLY A 64 0.63 4.30 12.70
CA GLY A 64 0.92 2.98 13.26
C GLY A 64 -0.33 2.09 13.40
N GLU A 65 -1.44 2.65 13.89
CA GLU A 65 -2.71 1.93 14.02
C GLU A 65 -3.27 1.52 12.65
N ARG A 66 -3.23 2.42 11.68
CA ARG A 66 -3.75 2.18 10.32
C ARG A 66 -2.93 1.15 9.56
N MET A 67 -1.60 1.19 9.70
CA MET A 67 -0.70 0.18 9.16
C MET A 67 -0.89 -1.18 9.85
N SER A 68 -1.03 -1.20 11.17
CA SER A 68 -1.29 -2.44 11.92
C SER A 68 -2.62 -3.09 11.50
N ALA A 69 -3.64 -2.30 11.21
CA ALA A 69 -4.92 -2.81 10.75
C ALA A 69 -4.87 -3.54 9.39
N MET A 70 -3.87 -3.25 8.54
CA MET A 70 -3.65 -4.01 7.30
C MET A 70 -3.20 -5.44 7.56
N LEU A 71 -2.44 -5.67 8.64
CA LEU A 71 -1.97 -7.02 8.99
C LEU A 71 -3.12 -7.95 9.36
N GLY A 72 -4.25 -7.39 9.82
CA GLY A 72 -5.47 -8.17 10.09
C GLY A 72 -6.26 -8.56 8.85
N ASP A 73 -5.94 -7.99 7.69
CA ASP A 73 -6.63 -8.27 6.42
C ASP A 73 -5.88 -9.33 5.57
N ILE A 74 -4.61 -9.65 5.89
CA ILE A 74 -3.77 -10.64 5.19
C ILE A 74 -3.86 -12.00 5.88
#